data_AF-A0A1E1WFY2-F1
#
_entry.id   AF-A0A1E1WFY2-F1
#
_cell.length_a   1.000
_cell.length_b   1.000
_cell.length_c   1.000
_cell.angle_alpha   90.00
_cell.angle_beta   90.00
_cell.angle_gamma   90.00
#
_symmetry.space_group_name_H-M   'P 1'
#
loop_
_entity.id
_entity.type
_entity.pdbx_description
1 polymer ?
#
loop_
_entity_poly.entity_id
_entity_poly.type
_entity_poly.pdbx_seq_one_letter_code
_entity_poly.pdbx_strand_id
1 'polypeptide(L)'
;MVLAQPDGDGVCTTDSVTVTGGNTVVPTICGDNTGQTIFVDFDGNTAITITVTATLATTFSRRWNIKLTQLGCDCPGIAPNGCLQYYTGLTGTIRSFNYGTAANTALSASLVTGTHQIANLNYGICIRMEAGYCAIQYSQTANDIYSFTVTGDVEGADNTVLGTAVGAANDGNCVTDFVVIPNPTVAATGLAVGTDRFCGLGFVTVTSASKPFVLYVVTNGDEGATATTPPDVANRGFSLAYAQIAC
;
A
#
# COMPACT_ATOMS: atom_id res chain seq x y z
N MET A 1 -5.81 -1.38 -14.37
CA MET A 1 -4.69 -1.62 -15.29
C MET A 1 -4.05 -2.92 -14.86
N VAL A 2 -3.75 -3.82 -15.79
CA VAL A 2 -3.14 -5.13 -15.52
C VAL A 2 -1.91 -5.28 -16.40
N LEU A 3 -0.76 -5.29 -15.74
CA LEU A 3 0.57 -5.55 -16.27
C LEU A 3 1.16 -6.81 -15.63
N ALA A 4 2.34 -7.24 -16.08
CA ALA A 4 3.04 -8.34 -15.45
C ALA A 4 3.23 -8.03 -13.96
N GLN A 5 3.14 -9.06 -13.12
CA GLN A 5 3.49 -8.97 -11.71
C GLN A 5 4.96 -8.52 -11.57
N PRO A 6 5.35 -7.92 -10.43
CA PRO A 6 6.76 -7.78 -10.12
C PRO A 6 7.45 -9.16 -10.14
N ASP A 7 8.78 -9.17 -10.19
CA ASP A 7 9.52 -10.39 -9.88
C ASP A 7 9.28 -10.83 -8.42
N GLY A 8 9.86 -11.96 -8.02
CA GLY A 8 9.59 -12.52 -6.70
C GLY A 8 10.04 -11.63 -5.54
N ASP A 9 10.94 -10.67 -5.78
CA ASP A 9 11.43 -9.68 -4.81
C ASP A 9 10.69 -8.33 -4.95
N GLY A 10 9.50 -8.30 -5.57
CA GLY A 10 8.67 -7.11 -5.62
C GLY A 10 9.14 -6.03 -6.61
N VAL A 11 10.12 -6.31 -7.49
CA VAL A 11 10.65 -5.31 -8.43
C VAL A 11 9.95 -5.37 -9.79
N CYS A 12 9.52 -4.21 -10.28
CA CYS A 12 8.80 -4.07 -11.55
C CYS A 12 9.73 -4.07 -12.77
N THR A 13 10.35 -5.22 -13.07
CA THR A 13 11.36 -5.39 -14.14
C THR A 13 10.78 -5.79 -15.51
N THR A 14 9.69 -6.58 -15.53
CA THR A 14 9.13 -7.14 -16.77
C THR A 14 8.22 -6.14 -17.50
N ASP A 15 7.24 -5.60 -16.78
CA ASP A 15 6.35 -4.55 -17.25
C ASP A 15 6.32 -3.47 -16.17
N SER A 16 6.13 -2.22 -16.56
CA SER A 16 6.07 -1.12 -15.59
C SER A 16 5.29 0.07 -16.11
N VAL A 17 4.80 0.88 -15.17
CA VAL A 17 4.34 2.24 -15.42
C VAL A 17 5.18 3.20 -14.61
N THR A 18 5.65 4.25 -15.29
CA THR A 18 6.32 5.38 -14.68
C THR A 18 5.59 6.66 -15.04
N VAL A 19 5.61 7.61 -14.09
CA VAL A 19 5.04 8.95 -14.29
C VAL A 19 6.10 9.96 -13.93
N THR A 20 6.42 10.86 -14.85
CA THR A 20 7.48 11.87 -14.69
C THR A 20 6.99 13.26 -15.07
N GLY A 21 7.76 14.29 -14.72
CA GLY A 21 7.45 15.69 -15.01
C GLY A 21 6.51 16.37 -14.01
N GLY A 22 6.04 15.67 -12.98
CA GLY A 22 5.30 16.27 -11.86
C GLY A 22 6.22 16.60 -10.68
N ASN A 23 5.68 17.34 -9.72
CA ASN A 23 6.35 17.60 -8.44
C ASN A 23 6.21 16.38 -7.49
N THR A 24 5.20 15.54 -7.70
CA THR A 24 5.06 14.26 -7.00
C THR A 24 6.04 13.23 -7.57
N VAL A 25 6.85 12.63 -6.72
CA VAL A 25 7.65 11.45 -7.08
C VAL A 25 6.73 10.24 -7.11
N VAL A 26 6.39 9.78 -8.31
CA VAL A 26 5.60 8.56 -8.50
C VAL A 26 6.57 7.38 -8.61
N PRO A 27 6.50 6.38 -7.72
CA PRO A 27 7.32 5.18 -7.82
C PRO A 27 6.93 4.38 -9.06
N THR A 28 7.86 3.58 -9.57
CA THR A 28 7.56 2.62 -10.64
C THR A 28 6.59 1.57 -10.11
N ILE A 29 5.48 1.37 -10.80
CA ILE A 29 4.47 0.37 -10.41
C ILE A 29 4.21 -0.64 -11.53
N CYS A 30 3.74 -1.83 -11.17
CA CYS A 30 3.39 -2.92 -12.07
C CYS A 30 2.26 -3.79 -11.48
N GLY A 31 1.94 -4.90 -12.15
CA GLY A 31 0.88 -5.81 -11.72
C GLY A 31 -0.54 -5.27 -11.90
N ASP A 32 -1.47 -5.64 -11.01
CA ASP A 32 -2.89 -5.26 -11.10
C ASP A 32 -3.21 -4.04 -10.23
N ASN A 33 -3.38 -2.89 -10.89
CA ASN A 33 -3.78 -1.63 -10.29
C ASN A 33 -5.15 -1.19 -10.83
N THR A 34 -6.05 -2.14 -11.11
CA THR A 34 -7.40 -1.83 -11.59
C THR A 34 -8.24 -1.13 -10.52
N GLY A 35 -8.82 0.00 -10.90
CA GLY A 35 -9.63 0.83 -10.00
C GLY A 35 -8.82 1.74 -9.08
N GLN A 36 -7.49 1.74 -9.16
CA GLN A 36 -6.64 2.64 -8.39
C GLN A 36 -6.33 3.92 -9.17
N THR A 37 -6.15 5.02 -8.43
CA THR A 37 -5.88 6.36 -8.97
C THR A 37 -4.57 6.87 -8.42
N ILE A 38 -3.76 7.50 -9.27
CA ILE A 38 -2.52 8.17 -8.92
C ILE A 38 -2.78 9.67 -8.97
N PHE A 39 -2.47 10.38 -7.89
CA PHE A 39 -2.49 11.84 -7.84
C PHE A 39 -1.08 12.37 -8.07
N VAL A 40 -0.97 13.34 -8.97
CA VAL A 40 0.31 13.95 -9.36
C VAL A 40 0.14 15.46 -9.30
N ASP A 41 0.89 16.07 -8.40
CA ASP A 41 1.04 17.51 -8.30
C ASP A 41 1.77 18.03 -9.54
N PHE A 42 1.18 19.02 -10.19
CA PHE A 42 1.69 19.61 -11.41
C PHE A 42 1.81 21.13 -11.21
N ASP A 43 3.02 21.64 -11.40
CA ASP A 43 3.37 23.05 -11.18
C ASP A 43 3.23 23.92 -12.44
N GLY A 44 2.81 23.32 -13.57
CA GLY A 44 2.65 24.02 -14.84
C GLY A 44 3.91 24.05 -15.71
N ASN A 45 5.08 23.66 -15.20
CA ASN A 45 6.35 23.92 -15.85
C ASN A 45 6.82 22.79 -16.78
N THR A 46 6.47 21.53 -16.47
CA THR A 46 6.93 20.35 -17.21
C THR A 46 5.79 19.39 -17.54
N ALA A 47 5.65 19.00 -18.81
CA ALA A 47 4.60 18.06 -19.21
C ALA A 47 4.67 16.74 -18.42
N ILE A 48 3.53 16.32 -17.87
CA ILE A 48 3.42 15.00 -17.24
C ILE A 48 3.54 13.93 -18.33
N THR A 49 4.52 13.05 -18.19
CA THR A 49 4.74 11.93 -19.10
C THR A 49 4.44 10.62 -18.39
N ILE A 50 3.47 9.87 -18.91
CA ILE A 50 3.13 8.52 -18.45
C ILE A 50 3.70 7.53 -19.45
N THR A 51 4.63 6.68 -19.00
CA THR A 51 5.24 5.65 -19.83
C THR A 51 4.78 4.28 -19.35
N VAL A 52 4.24 3.49 -20.27
CA VAL A 52 3.90 2.07 -20.02
C VAL A 52 4.89 1.23 -20.80
N THR A 53 5.74 0.50 -20.07
CA THR A 53 6.70 -0.45 -20.63
C THR A 53 6.13 -1.86 -20.51
N ALA A 54 6.17 -2.60 -21.60
CA ALA A 54 5.83 -4.02 -21.62
C ALA A 54 6.86 -4.79 -22.44
N THR A 55 7.30 -5.93 -21.94
CA THR A 55 8.30 -6.77 -22.61
C THR A 55 7.69 -8.08 -23.12
N LEU A 56 8.47 -8.82 -23.92
CA LEU A 56 8.10 -10.15 -24.40
C LEU A 56 8.53 -11.28 -23.44
N ALA A 57 9.02 -10.95 -22.24
CA ALA A 57 9.51 -11.94 -21.28
C ALA A 57 8.40 -12.83 -20.70
N THR A 58 7.15 -12.36 -20.74
CA THR A 58 5.97 -13.12 -20.28
C THR A 58 4.80 -12.98 -21.24
N THR A 59 4.02 -14.06 -21.39
CA THR A 59 2.83 -14.12 -22.25
C THR A 59 1.56 -14.19 -21.41
N PHE A 60 0.85 -13.07 -21.31
CA PHE A 60 -0.48 -13.00 -20.71
C PHE A 60 -1.25 -11.79 -21.28
N SER A 61 -2.56 -11.74 -21.02
CA SER A 61 -3.43 -10.66 -21.52
C SER A 61 -3.25 -9.37 -20.72
N ARG A 62 -2.28 -8.55 -21.11
CA ARG A 62 -2.10 -7.17 -20.65
C ARG A 62 -3.31 -6.31 -21.02
N ARG A 63 -3.75 -5.43 -20.11
CA ARG A 63 -4.84 -4.49 -20.38
C ARG A 63 -4.67 -3.19 -19.59
N TRP A 64 -4.78 -2.05 -20.25
CA TRP A 64 -4.88 -0.76 -19.59
C TRP A 64 -5.87 0.14 -20.29
N ASN A 65 -6.60 0.91 -19.48
CA ASN A 65 -7.42 2.02 -19.92
C ASN A 65 -7.22 3.11 -18.87
N ILE A 66 -6.60 4.22 -19.27
CA ILE A 66 -6.17 5.28 -18.36
C ILE A 66 -7.03 6.51 -18.64
N LYS A 67 -7.82 6.91 -17.64
CA LYS A 67 -8.53 8.19 -17.67
C LYS A 67 -7.66 9.25 -17.01
N LEU A 68 -7.38 10.31 -17.74
CA LEU A 68 -6.68 11.48 -17.23
C LEU A 68 -7.68 12.57 -16.88
N THR A 69 -7.47 13.25 -15.76
CA THR A 69 -8.30 14.39 -15.34
C THR A 69 -7.39 15.41 -14.69
N GLN A 70 -7.31 16.59 -15.29
CA GLN A 70 -6.59 17.71 -14.70
C GLN A 70 -7.56 18.48 -13.81
N LEU A 71 -7.16 18.67 -12.55
CA LEU A 71 -7.94 19.44 -11.57
C LEU A 71 -7.37 20.85 -11.48
N GLY A 72 -8.24 21.85 -11.46
CA GLY A 72 -7.84 23.24 -11.18
C GLY A 72 -7.35 23.38 -9.74
N CYS A 73 -6.51 24.38 -9.48
CA CYS A 73 -5.96 24.67 -8.15
C CYS A 73 -7.06 25.02 -7.12
N ASP A 74 -8.22 25.46 -7.59
CA ASP A 74 -9.40 25.83 -6.83
C ASP A 74 -10.40 24.67 -6.67
N CYS A 75 -10.11 23.49 -7.23
CA CYS A 75 -11.01 22.35 -7.14
C CYS A 75 -11.08 21.83 -5.68
N PRO A 76 -12.25 21.77 -5.04
CA PRO A 76 -12.38 21.25 -3.68
C PRO A 76 -12.03 19.76 -3.53
N GLY A 77 -11.89 19.05 -4.65
CA GLY A 77 -11.57 17.63 -4.73
C GLY A 77 -10.08 17.33 -4.95
N ILE A 78 -9.19 18.32 -4.91
CA ILE A 78 -7.74 18.05 -5.01
C ILE A 78 -7.26 17.23 -3.81
N ALA A 79 -6.37 16.28 -4.09
CA ALA A 79 -5.59 15.64 -3.04
C ALA A 79 -4.64 16.68 -2.42
N PRO A 80 -4.33 16.61 -1.11
CA PRO A 80 -3.25 17.40 -0.55
C PRO A 80 -1.93 17.10 -1.26
N ASN A 81 -1.07 18.11 -1.35
CA ASN A 81 0.25 17.96 -1.99
C ASN A 81 1.05 16.83 -1.32
N GLY A 82 1.68 15.99 -2.14
CA GLY A 82 2.47 14.84 -1.68
C GLY A 82 1.68 13.54 -1.43
N CYS A 83 0.34 13.55 -1.55
CA CYS A 83 -0.48 12.35 -1.47
C CYS A 83 -0.55 11.66 -2.83
N LEU A 84 -0.08 10.41 -2.91
CA LEU A 84 -0.10 9.64 -4.17
C LEU A 84 -1.45 8.94 -4.41
N GLN A 85 -2.16 8.60 -3.34
CA GLN A 85 -3.55 8.15 -3.37
C GLN A 85 -4.40 9.06 -2.51
N TYR A 86 -5.65 9.29 -2.91
CA TYR A 86 -6.59 10.14 -2.19
C TYR A 86 -7.99 9.53 -2.17
N TYR A 87 -8.56 9.45 -0.98
CA TYR A 87 -9.87 8.89 -0.70
C TYR A 87 -10.77 9.93 -0.02
N THR A 88 -12.08 9.76 -0.19
CA THR A 88 -13.11 10.66 0.36
C THR A 88 -14.25 9.86 0.98
N GLY A 89 -15.15 10.53 1.70
CA GLY A 89 -16.28 9.89 2.34
C GLY A 89 -15.96 9.31 3.71
N LEU A 90 -17.02 8.89 4.41
CA LEU A 90 -16.94 8.45 5.80
C LEU A 90 -16.31 7.08 5.96
N THR A 91 -16.46 6.21 4.97
CA THR A 91 -15.89 4.87 4.96
C THR A 91 -15.36 4.54 3.58
N GLY A 92 -14.41 3.60 3.53
CA GLY A 92 -13.87 3.11 2.28
C GLY A 92 -12.82 2.03 2.50
N THR A 93 -12.22 1.57 1.40
CA THR A 93 -11.13 0.59 1.43
C THR A 93 -9.93 1.15 0.69
N ILE A 94 -8.80 1.17 1.37
CA ILE A 94 -7.50 1.57 0.85
C ILE A 94 -6.70 0.32 0.53
N ARG A 95 -6.00 0.31 -0.61
CA ARG A 95 -5.15 -0.80 -1.02
C ARG A 95 -3.77 -0.30 -1.42
N SER A 96 -2.73 -1.07 -1.08
CA SER A 96 -1.42 -0.89 -1.70
C SER A 96 -1.53 -1.06 -3.22
N PHE A 97 -0.59 -0.46 -3.95
CA PHE A 97 -0.42 -0.80 -5.36
C PHE A 97 -0.16 -2.31 -5.50
N ASN A 98 -0.69 -2.90 -6.57
CA ASN A 98 -0.64 -4.32 -6.88
C ASN A 98 -1.23 -5.29 -5.81
N TYR A 99 -2.09 -4.81 -4.89
CA TYR A 99 -2.79 -5.71 -3.99
C TYR A 99 -3.66 -6.72 -4.78
N GLY A 100 -3.36 -8.00 -4.65
CA GLY A 100 -4.02 -9.11 -5.36
C GLY A 100 -4.49 -10.22 -4.43
N THR A 101 -5.29 -11.16 -4.94
CA THR A 101 -5.80 -12.32 -4.17
C THR A 101 -5.14 -13.64 -4.52
N ALA A 102 -4.50 -13.73 -5.68
CA ALA A 102 -3.65 -14.87 -6.06
C ALA A 102 -2.26 -14.71 -5.43
N ALA A 103 -1.43 -15.75 -5.50
CA ALA A 103 -0.01 -15.65 -5.17
C ALA A 103 0.78 -15.16 -6.41
N ASN A 104 1.90 -14.47 -6.19
CA ASN A 104 2.84 -14.19 -7.25
C ASN A 104 3.59 -15.50 -7.57
N THR A 105 3.48 -15.96 -8.80
CA THR A 105 4.07 -17.24 -9.23
C THR A 105 5.56 -17.15 -9.52
N ALA A 106 6.15 -15.94 -9.53
CA ALA A 106 7.59 -15.77 -9.63
C ALA A 106 8.26 -16.19 -8.31
N LEU A 107 9.43 -16.83 -8.41
CA LEU A 107 10.26 -17.10 -7.25
C LEU A 107 11.13 -15.88 -6.94
N SER A 108 11.32 -15.59 -5.65
CA SER A 108 12.25 -14.57 -5.17
C SER A 108 13.71 -15.00 -5.37
N ALA A 109 14.66 -14.10 -5.13
CA ALA A 109 16.09 -14.44 -5.15
C ALA A 109 16.46 -15.52 -4.12
N SER A 110 15.64 -15.70 -3.07
CA SER A 110 15.80 -16.75 -2.05
C SER A 110 15.10 -18.08 -2.42
N LEU A 111 14.58 -18.21 -3.66
CA LEU A 111 13.88 -19.39 -4.17
C LEU A 111 12.60 -19.75 -3.40
N VAL A 112 11.93 -18.75 -2.83
CA VAL A 112 10.63 -18.88 -2.17
C VAL A 112 9.54 -18.18 -2.99
N THR A 113 8.27 -18.43 -2.66
CA THR A 113 7.12 -17.82 -3.35
C THR A 113 7.19 -16.29 -3.27
N GLY A 114 7.10 -15.64 -4.42
CA GLY A 114 7.28 -14.21 -4.55
C GLY A 114 6.15 -13.38 -3.93
N THR A 115 6.47 -12.12 -3.68
CA THR A 115 5.54 -11.14 -3.14
C THR A 115 4.73 -10.42 -4.23
N HIS A 116 3.51 -9.99 -3.91
CA HIS A 116 2.76 -9.00 -4.70
C HIS A 116 3.13 -7.57 -4.32
N GLN A 117 3.62 -7.38 -3.10
CA GLN A 117 4.06 -6.09 -2.61
C GLN A 117 5.17 -5.57 -3.50
N ILE A 118 5.04 -4.32 -3.94
CA ILE A 118 6.07 -3.70 -4.74
C ILE A 118 7.15 -3.18 -3.78
N ALA A 119 8.40 -3.50 -4.11
CA ALA A 119 9.58 -3.07 -3.37
C ALA A 119 9.88 -1.57 -3.60
N ASN A 120 10.58 -0.96 -2.65
CA ASN A 120 11.10 0.41 -2.72
C ASN A 120 10.02 1.50 -2.90
N LEU A 121 8.86 1.34 -2.26
CA LEU A 121 7.81 2.36 -2.23
C LEU A 121 7.96 3.26 -1.01
N ASN A 122 7.73 4.56 -1.20
CA ASN A 122 7.59 5.52 -0.11
C ASN A 122 6.57 6.59 -0.53
N TYR A 123 5.34 6.47 -0.05
CA TYR A 123 4.26 7.36 -0.46
C TYR A 123 3.19 7.57 0.61
N GLY A 124 2.52 8.73 0.54
CA GLY A 124 1.37 9.06 1.37
C GLY A 124 0.04 8.69 0.71
N ILE A 125 -0.88 8.18 1.52
CA ILE A 125 -2.29 7.97 1.19
C ILE A 125 -3.11 8.90 2.07
N CYS A 126 -3.86 9.79 1.46
CA CYS A 126 -4.63 10.79 2.18
C CYS A 126 -6.12 10.47 2.13
N ILE A 127 -6.81 10.72 3.23
CA ILE A 127 -8.27 10.61 3.32
C ILE A 127 -8.81 11.98 3.70
N ARG A 128 -9.76 12.49 2.90
CA ARG A 128 -10.40 13.76 3.19
C ARG A 128 -11.16 13.68 4.50
N MET A 129 -10.87 14.58 5.43
CA MET A 129 -11.69 14.74 6.63
C MET A 129 -13.07 15.28 6.26
N GLU A 130 -14.14 14.55 6.58
CA GLU A 130 -15.50 15.01 6.37
C GLU A 130 -15.94 15.93 7.52
N ALA A 131 -16.85 16.87 7.23
CA ALA A 131 -17.33 17.83 8.22
C ALA A 131 -17.99 17.11 9.41
N GLY A 132 -17.60 17.49 10.64
CA GLY A 132 -18.10 16.86 11.87
C GLY A 132 -17.36 15.59 12.30
N TYR A 133 -16.27 15.21 11.62
CA TYR A 133 -15.46 14.04 11.96
C TYR A 133 -14.06 14.44 12.43
N CYS A 134 -13.59 13.79 13.49
CA CYS A 134 -12.42 14.21 14.25
C CYS A 134 -11.32 13.14 14.33
N ALA A 135 -11.64 11.88 14.06
CA ALA A 135 -10.69 10.77 14.04
C ALA A 135 -10.99 9.80 12.90
N ILE A 136 -10.05 8.91 12.61
CA ILE A 136 -10.17 7.86 11.62
C ILE A 136 -9.74 6.53 12.24
N GLN A 137 -10.54 5.51 12.03
CA GLN A 137 -10.23 4.13 12.39
C GLN A 137 -9.79 3.37 11.15
N TYR A 138 -8.74 2.58 11.28
CA TYR A 138 -8.28 1.63 10.27
C TYR A 138 -8.46 0.21 10.80
N SER A 139 -8.95 -0.69 9.95
CA SER A 139 -9.12 -2.11 10.25
C SER A 139 -8.82 -2.94 9.01
N GLN A 140 -8.57 -4.25 9.20
CA GLN A 140 -8.47 -5.18 8.08
C GLN A 140 -9.78 -5.24 7.30
N THR A 141 -9.67 -5.43 5.98
CA THR A 141 -10.85 -5.73 5.17
C THR A 141 -11.43 -7.08 5.61
N ALA A 142 -12.74 -7.12 5.86
CA ALA A 142 -13.42 -8.33 6.31
C ALA A 142 -13.32 -9.48 5.28
N ASN A 143 -13.32 -10.72 5.78
CA ASN A 143 -13.28 -11.96 4.98
C ASN A 143 -12.03 -12.14 4.11
N ASP A 144 -10.93 -11.46 4.45
CA ASP A 144 -9.64 -11.64 3.80
C ASP A 144 -8.54 -11.67 4.86
N ILE A 145 -8.12 -12.89 5.22
CA ILE A 145 -7.06 -13.11 6.21
C ILE A 145 -5.69 -12.62 5.73
N TYR A 146 -5.53 -12.35 4.43
CA TYR A 146 -4.29 -11.85 3.84
C TYR A 146 -4.30 -10.33 3.63
N SER A 147 -5.39 -9.66 4.04
CA SER A 147 -5.60 -8.22 3.86
C SER A 147 -4.58 -7.32 4.56
N PHE A 148 -3.72 -7.88 5.39
CA PHE A 148 -2.53 -7.19 5.86
C PHE A 148 -1.41 -8.22 6.01
N THR A 149 -0.63 -8.37 4.95
CA THR A 149 0.55 -9.22 4.90
C THR A 149 1.66 -8.39 4.28
N VAL A 150 2.41 -7.69 5.15
CA VAL A 150 3.36 -6.65 4.76
C VAL A 150 4.81 -7.09 5.01
N THR A 151 5.03 -7.92 6.04
CA THR A 151 6.35 -8.50 6.37
C THR A 151 6.14 -9.90 6.95
N GLY A 152 7.05 -10.81 6.67
CA GLY A 152 7.10 -12.17 7.20
C GLY A 152 6.66 -13.23 6.19
N ASP A 153 6.59 -14.47 6.66
CA ASP A 153 6.34 -15.64 5.83
C ASP A 153 4.85 -16.03 5.83
N VAL A 154 4.12 -15.64 4.78
CA VAL A 154 2.69 -15.97 4.63
C VAL A 154 2.48 -17.46 4.40
N GLU A 155 3.39 -18.14 3.69
CA GLU A 155 3.24 -19.54 3.30
C GLU A 155 3.53 -20.49 4.47
N GLY A 156 4.49 -20.14 5.33
CA GLY A 156 4.83 -20.87 6.54
C GLY A 156 3.92 -20.58 7.74
N ALA A 157 3.09 -19.55 7.69
CA ALA A 157 2.22 -19.17 8.79
C ALA A 157 0.99 -20.09 8.93
N ASP A 158 0.65 -20.42 10.17
CA ASP A 158 -0.62 -21.09 10.47
C ASP A 158 -1.81 -20.16 10.20
N ASN A 159 -2.93 -20.71 9.72
CA ASN A 159 -4.11 -19.93 9.36
C ASN A 159 -4.77 -19.23 10.56
N THR A 160 -4.45 -19.62 11.80
CA THR A 160 -4.88 -18.93 13.03
C THR A 160 -4.06 -17.67 13.34
N VAL A 161 -2.93 -17.47 12.66
CA VAL A 161 -2.06 -16.29 12.81
C VAL A 161 -2.42 -15.21 11.78
N LEU A 162 -2.65 -15.62 10.52
CA LEU A 162 -2.95 -14.74 9.40
C LEU A 162 -4.18 -13.86 9.66
N GLY A 163 -4.01 -12.55 9.51
CA GLY A 163 -5.07 -11.55 9.69
C GLY A 163 -5.58 -11.42 11.12
N THR A 164 -4.79 -11.83 12.10
CA THR A 164 -5.14 -11.73 13.52
C THR A 164 -4.18 -10.83 14.29
N ALA A 165 -4.54 -10.49 15.53
CA ALA A 165 -3.65 -9.78 16.44
C ALA A 165 -2.36 -10.56 16.78
N VAL A 166 -2.34 -11.88 16.60
CA VAL A 166 -1.14 -12.72 16.81
C VAL A 166 -0.13 -12.54 15.70
N GLY A 167 -0.61 -12.41 14.45
CA GLY A 167 0.23 -12.13 13.28
C GLY A 167 0.64 -10.66 13.14
N ALA A 168 0.01 -9.76 13.91
CA ALA A 168 0.30 -8.33 13.85
C ALA A 168 1.64 -7.99 14.50
N ALA A 169 2.46 -7.21 13.80
CA ALA A 169 3.72 -6.68 14.30
C ALA A 169 3.73 -5.15 14.24
N ASN A 170 4.56 -4.54 15.10
CA ASN A 170 4.73 -3.09 15.18
C ASN A 170 6.14 -2.73 15.67
N ASP A 171 6.44 -1.43 15.65
CA ASP A 171 7.66 -0.83 16.23
C ASP A 171 8.98 -1.42 15.69
N GLY A 172 9.87 -1.89 16.57
CA GLY A 172 11.20 -2.39 16.21
C GLY A 172 11.23 -3.63 15.30
N ASN A 173 10.08 -4.30 15.10
CA ASN A 173 9.95 -5.37 14.13
C ASN A 173 9.67 -4.85 12.71
N CYS A 174 9.22 -3.59 12.59
CA CYS A 174 8.76 -2.97 11.35
C CYS A 174 9.82 -2.00 10.81
N VAL A 175 10.94 -2.58 10.36
CA VAL A 175 12.13 -1.84 9.91
C VAL A 175 12.34 -1.87 8.39
N THR A 176 11.80 -2.87 7.69
CA THR A 176 11.88 -3.00 6.23
C THR A 176 10.62 -2.44 5.59
N ASP A 177 9.48 -3.10 5.84
CA ASP A 177 8.21 -2.82 5.21
C ASP A 177 7.13 -2.57 6.25
N PHE A 178 6.42 -1.46 6.11
CA PHE A 178 5.42 -1.06 7.09
C PHE A 178 4.50 0.03 6.54
N VAL A 179 3.35 0.15 7.20
CA VAL A 179 2.54 1.36 7.11
C VAL A 179 2.75 2.22 8.34
N VAL A 180 2.67 3.54 8.17
CA VAL A 180 2.72 4.50 9.28
C VAL A 180 1.33 5.09 9.51
N ILE A 181 0.84 4.96 10.75
CA ILE A 181 -0.40 5.58 11.21
C ILE A 181 -0.05 6.50 12.39
N PRO A 182 -0.14 7.83 12.24
CA PRO A 182 0.35 8.76 13.27
C PRO A 182 -0.45 8.74 14.56
N ASN A 183 0.23 8.67 15.70
CA ASN A 183 -0.33 8.71 17.07
C ASN A 183 -1.59 7.82 17.26
N PRO A 184 -1.49 6.50 17.05
CA PRO A 184 -2.63 5.60 17.09
C PRO A 184 -2.97 5.14 18.51
N THR A 185 -4.26 4.89 18.75
CA THR A 185 -4.77 4.13 19.89
C THR A 185 -5.40 2.83 19.43
N VAL A 186 -5.31 1.77 20.22
CA VAL A 186 -5.99 0.50 19.94
C VAL A 186 -7.50 0.73 20.06
N ALA A 187 -8.26 0.46 19.00
CA ALA A 187 -9.68 0.81 18.95
C ALA A 187 -10.52 0.12 20.03
N ALA A 188 -10.15 -1.11 20.41
CA ALA A 188 -10.88 -1.90 21.41
C ALA A 188 -10.69 -1.40 22.85
N THR A 189 -9.56 -0.76 23.16
CA THR A 189 -9.19 -0.39 24.55
C THR A 189 -9.00 1.11 24.75
N GLY A 190 -8.84 1.89 23.67
CA GLY A 190 -8.51 3.31 23.70
C GLY A 190 -7.08 3.60 24.17
N LEU A 191 -6.26 2.58 24.42
CA LEU A 191 -4.88 2.75 24.88
C LEU A 191 -3.97 3.14 23.72
N ALA A 192 -3.01 4.03 23.98
CA ALA A 192 -1.97 4.37 23.01
C ALA A 192 -1.18 3.12 22.61
N VAL A 193 -0.92 2.96 21.31
CA VAL A 193 -0.10 1.84 20.81
C VAL A 193 1.37 2.04 21.20
N GLY A 194 1.84 3.29 21.28
CA GLY A 194 3.22 3.63 21.65
C GLY A 194 4.22 3.61 20.49
N THR A 195 3.75 3.35 19.27
CA THR A 195 4.51 3.40 18.02
C THR A 195 3.58 3.84 16.89
N ASP A 196 4.14 4.20 15.75
CA ASP A 196 3.41 4.60 14.54
C ASP A 196 3.57 3.61 13.38
N ARG A 197 4.45 2.59 13.49
CA ARG A 197 4.75 1.63 12.42
C ARG A 197 4.04 0.30 12.63
N PHE A 198 3.43 -0.22 11.57
CA PHE A 198 2.67 -1.47 11.56
C PHE A 198 3.09 -2.35 10.38
N CYS A 199 3.35 -3.62 10.64
CA CYS A 199 3.80 -4.62 9.66
C CYS A 199 3.36 -6.03 10.10
N GLY A 200 3.93 -7.08 9.50
CA GLY A 200 3.63 -8.46 9.84
C GLY A 200 2.53 -9.07 8.98
N LEU A 201 1.88 -10.10 9.55
CA LEU A 201 0.91 -10.97 8.89
C LEU A 201 -0.52 -10.76 9.41
N GLY A 202 -0.76 -9.65 10.10
CA GLY A 202 -2.06 -9.26 10.62
C GLY A 202 -2.04 -7.81 11.09
N PHE A 203 -3.19 -7.28 11.46
CA PHE A 203 -3.32 -5.89 11.86
C PHE A 203 -4.36 -5.72 12.96
N VAL A 204 -3.97 -5.04 14.03
CA VAL A 204 -4.87 -4.67 15.11
C VAL A 204 -5.57 -3.36 14.73
N THR A 205 -6.90 -3.33 14.83
CA THR A 205 -7.68 -2.12 14.56
C THR A 205 -7.22 -0.96 15.45
N VAL A 206 -6.86 0.15 14.82
CA VAL A 206 -6.39 1.36 15.49
C VAL A 206 -7.19 2.58 15.06
N THR A 207 -7.26 3.55 15.96
CA THR A 207 -7.86 4.87 15.73
C THR A 207 -6.77 5.93 15.81
N SER A 208 -6.78 6.89 14.89
CA SER A 208 -5.93 8.08 14.95
C SER A 208 -6.78 9.35 14.89
N ALA A 209 -6.47 10.31 15.77
CA ALA A 209 -7.06 11.66 15.74
C ALA A 209 -6.11 12.69 15.10
N SER A 210 -4.97 12.24 14.55
CA SER A 210 -3.98 13.09 13.88
C SER A 210 -4.55 13.65 12.59
N LYS A 211 -4.22 14.91 12.27
CA LYS A 211 -4.78 15.64 11.13
C LYS A 211 -3.65 16.23 10.27
N PRO A 212 -3.78 16.20 8.93
CA PRO A 212 -4.82 15.52 8.16
C PRO A 212 -4.78 13.98 8.32
N PHE A 213 -5.83 13.27 7.92
CA PHE A 213 -5.83 11.80 7.92
C PHE A 213 -4.93 11.30 6.80
N VAL A 214 -3.78 10.75 7.19
CA VAL A 214 -2.76 10.22 6.27
C VAL A 214 -2.25 8.89 6.79
N LEU A 215 -2.13 7.92 5.88
CA LEU A 215 -1.41 6.67 6.06
C LEU A 215 -0.19 6.71 5.13
N TYR A 216 1.00 6.43 5.64
CA TYR A 216 2.19 6.31 4.80
C TYR A 216 2.53 4.86 4.55
N VAL A 217 3.09 4.57 3.40
CA VAL A 217 3.55 3.24 3.01
C VAL A 217 5.04 3.32 2.78
N VAL A 218 5.79 2.43 3.40
CA VAL A 218 7.23 2.27 3.20
C VAL A 218 7.49 0.80 2.91
N THR A 219 8.13 0.53 1.78
CA THR A 219 8.69 -0.79 1.47
C THR A 219 10.13 -0.62 1.02
N ASN A 220 11.00 -1.59 1.33
CA ASN A 220 12.38 -1.59 0.86
C ASN A 220 12.58 -2.65 -0.22
N GLY A 221 13.82 -3.03 -0.51
CA GLY A 221 14.14 -4.10 -1.46
C GLY A 221 14.70 -5.36 -0.79
N ASP A 222 14.60 -5.47 0.53
CA ASP A 222 15.19 -6.56 1.31
C ASP A 222 14.18 -7.69 1.51
N GLU A 223 13.73 -8.33 0.43
CA GLU A 223 12.74 -9.43 0.48
C GLU A 223 13.41 -10.81 0.74
N GLY A 224 14.74 -10.85 0.66
CA GLY A 224 15.53 -12.07 0.79
C GLY A 224 15.88 -12.44 2.23
N ALA A 225 16.17 -13.72 2.45
CA ALA A 225 16.65 -14.18 3.75
C ALA A 225 18.05 -13.60 4.04
N THR A 226 18.22 -12.95 5.18
CA THR A 226 19.55 -12.59 5.70
C THR A 226 19.94 -13.53 6.84
N ALA A 227 21.17 -13.39 7.36
CA ALA A 227 21.61 -14.13 8.54
C ALA A 227 20.76 -13.85 9.80
N THR A 228 20.01 -12.73 9.81
CA THR A 228 19.27 -12.26 10.98
C THR A 228 17.79 -11.97 10.72
N THR A 229 17.36 -11.97 9.45
CA THR A 229 15.96 -11.75 9.05
C THR A 229 15.50 -12.89 8.15
N PRO A 230 14.38 -13.57 8.47
CA PRO A 230 13.72 -14.47 7.54
C PRO A 230 13.35 -13.73 6.24
N PRO A 231 13.20 -14.44 5.10
CA PRO A 231 12.71 -13.83 3.87
C PRO A 231 11.24 -13.39 4.03
N ASP A 232 10.85 -12.40 3.24
CA ASP A 232 9.45 -12.08 3.01
C ASP A 232 8.91 -13.04 1.95
N VAL A 233 7.77 -13.68 2.26
CA VAL A 233 7.23 -14.78 1.44
C VAL A 233 5.75 -14.55 1.19
N ALA A 234 5.39 -14.49 -0.09
CA ALA A 234 4.00 -14.40 -0.54
C ALA A 234 3.19 -13.25 0.07
N ASN A 235 3.84 -12.18 0.52
CA ASN A 235 3.18 -10.97 1.02
C ASN A 235 2.30 -10.34 -0.06
N ARG A 236 1.12 -9.87 0.34
CA ARG A 236 0.16 -9.24 -0.58
C ARG A 236 0.18 -7.71 -0.52
N GLY A 237 0.88 -7.15 0.47
CA GLY A 237 0.70 -5.78 0.89
C GLY A 237 -0.52 -5.65 1.79
N PHE A 238 -1.35 -4.63 1.55
CA PHE A 238 -2.51 -4.39 2.41
C PHE A 238 -3.79 -3.96 1.66
N SER A 239 -4.92 -4.33 2.26
CA SER A 239 -6.27 -3.84 2.00
C SER A 239 -6.91 -3.49 3.35
N LEU A 240 -6.92 -2.21 3.71
CA LEU A 240 -7.47 -1.72 4.97
C LEU A 240 -8.81 -1.02 4.72
N ALA A 241 -9.80 -1.31 5.56
CA ALA A 241 -10.99 -0.50 5.66
C ALA A 241 -10.69 0.72 6.54
N TYR A 242 -11.25 1.88 6.18
CA TYR A 242 -11.27 3.04 7.06
C TYR A 242 -12.70 3.45 7.39
N ALA A 243 -12.88 4.03 8.58
CA ALA A 243 -14.10 4.69 9.00
C ALA A 243 -13.76 5.96 9.80
N GLN A 244 -14.34 7.09 9.41
CA GLN A 244 -14.20 8.33 10.17
C GLN A 244 -15.12 8.28 11.40
N ILE A 245 -14.62 8.77 12.53
CA ILE A 245 -15.33 8.86 13.80
C ILE A 245 -15.73 10.32 14.03
N ALA A 246 -17.02 10.51 14.35
CA ALA A 246 -17.57 11.82 14.65
C ALA A 246 -16.83 12.48 15.82
N CYS A 247 -16.79 13.80 15.80
CA CYS A 247 -16.61 14.58 17.01
C CYS A 247 -17.86 14.38 17.91
#